data_AF-C1CUI1-F1
#
_entry.id   AF-C1CUI1-F1
#
_cell.length_a   1.000
_cell.length_b   1.000
_cell.length_c   1.000
_cell.angle_alpha   90.00
_cell.angle_beta   90.00
_cell.angle_gamma   90.00
#
_symmetry.space_group_name_H-M   'P 1'
#
loop_
_entity.id
_entity.type
_entity.pdbx_description
1 polymer ?
#
loop_
_entity_poly.entity_id
_entity_poly.type
_entity_poly.pdbx_seq_one_letter_code
_entity_poly.pdbx_strand_id
1 'polypeptide(L)'
;MRSPTMRPSLAFACLVLLSPAPLAQAQQPQVLKWGTLTVQVSPRDDARNTEAVAVVRNGTRTVLKVTGWSLTAELQPLRPGGRPELVISDFSGGAHCCQTVYLFTQDTGPVRNLGILDGGNYGATFTDLNRDGLKEILFASDVLAYYDWSYAVSPSLNTVLGWDGVRLADRTRAYSYVPAQEGARNLTDLKAMLKQPQPDVPFLRARVGGYYGNMILAGRGLEAEQVLTREIFSRSAALKHWFAQHRSGLIDATYAQPEGRIRVMEGQLYPIPRDDE
;
A
#
# COMPACT_ATOMS: atom_id res chain seq x y z
N MET A 1 -53.34 -20.87 34.29
CA MET A 1 -51.99 -20.46 34.76
C MET A 1 -50.99 -21.56 34.46
N ARG A 2 -50.24 -21.45 33.35
CA ARG A 2 -48.99 -22.19 33.11
C ARG A 2 -48.09 -21.29 32.27
N SER A 3 -46.96 -20.93 32.86
CA SER A 3 -45.95 -20.01 32.34
C SER A 3 -45.18 -20.60 31.15
N PRO A 4 -44.72 -19.79 30.18
CA PRO A 4 -43.77 -20.24 29.18
C PRO A 4 -42.34 -20.16 29.73
N THR A 5 -41.58 -21.23 29.52
CA THR A 5 -40.17 -21.38 29.86
C THR A 5 -39.29 -20.56 28.92
N MET A 6 -38.53 -19.60 29.46
CA MET A 6 -37.47 -18.90 28.74
C MET A 6 -36.32 -19.87 28.42
N ARG A 7 -35.88 -19.90 27.17
CA ARG A 7 -34.59 -20.51 26.78
C ARG A 7 -33.46 -19.49 27.00
N PRO A 8 -32.31 -19.88 27.55
CA PRO A 8 -31.17 -18.98 27.69
C PRO A 8 -30.54 -18.75 26.31
N SER A 9 -30.38 -17.49 25.92
CA SER A 9 -29.57 -17.10 24.77
C SER A 9 -28.10 -17.13 25.19
N LEU A 10 -27.33 -18.07 24.63
CA LEU A 10 -25.87 -18.04 24.71
C LEU A 10 -25.37 -16.85 23.89
N ALA A 11 -25.02 -15.78 24.59
CA ALA A 11 -24.24 -14.69 24.02
C ALA A 11 -22.81 -15.21 23.76
N PHE A 12 -22.50 -15.51 22.50
CA PHE A 12 -21.11 -15.65 22.07
C PHE A 12 -20.49 -14.24 22.08
N ALA A 13 -19.81 -13.92 23.18
CA ALA A 13 -18.88 -12.81 23.22
C ALA A 13 -17.73 -13.13 22.24
N CYS A 14 -17.75 -12.50 21.07
CA CYS A 14 -16.56 -12.42 20.23
C CYS A 14 -15.52 -11.60 20.99
N LEU A 15 -14.62 -12.29 21.71
CA LEU A 15 -13.33 -11.72 22.07
C LEU A 15 -12.60 -11.42 20.76
N VAL A 16 -12.64 -10.15 20.34
CA VAL A 16 -11.62 -9.62 19.44
C VAL A 16 -10.33 -9.70 20.24
N LEU A 17 -9.50 -10.71 19.95
CA LEU A 17 -8.10 -10.69 20.33
C LEU A 17 -7.49 -9.51 19.57
N LEU A 18 -7.50 -8.33 20.20
CA LEU A 18 -6.57 -7.27 19.89
C LEU A 18 -5.19 -7.89 20.09
N SER A 19 -4.58 -8.37 19.01
CA SER A 19 -3.15 -8.64 19.01
C SER A 19 -2.49 -7.34 19.48
N PRO A 20 -1.76 -7.32 20.59
CA PRO A 20 -0.98 -6.15 20.94
C PRO A 20 -0.10 -5.85 19.73
N ALA A 21 -0.10 -4.60 19.28
CA ALA A 21 0.91 -4.14 18.34
C ALA A 21 2.26 -4.64 18.86
N PRO A 22 3.09 -5.29 18.04
CA PRO A 22 4.36 -5.78 18.52
C PRO A 22 5.11 -4.58 19.10
N LEU A 23 5.39 -4.63 20.41
CA LEU A 23 6.44 -3.82 21.00
C LEU A 23 7.64 -3.98 20.08
N ALA A 24 8.20 -2.86 19.60
CA ALA A 24 9.31 -2.82 18.65
C ALA A 24 10.37 -3.85 19.08
N GLN A 25 10.33 -5.02 18.45
CA GLN A 25 11.26 -6.09 18.74
C GLN A 25 12.59 -5.59 18.20
N ALA A 26 13.62 -5.50 19.05
CA ALA A 26 14.93 -5.02 18.64
C ALA A 26 15.35 -5.80 17.38
N GLN A 27 15.34 -5.09 16.25
CA GLN A 27 15.53 -5.70 14.95
C GLN A 27 16.98 -6.16 14.87
N GLN A 28 17.23 -7.43 14.54
CA GLN A 28 18.62 -7.90 14.50
C GLN A 28 19.35 -7.29 13.31
N PRO A 29 20.66 -7.03 13.42
CA PRO A 29 21.47 -6.64 12.28
C PRO A 29 21.32 -7.65 11.14
N GLN A 30 21.14 -7.14 9.93
CA GLN A 30 21.00 -7.96 8.73
C GLN A 30 22.24 -7.82 7.85
N VAL A 31 22.72 -8.93 7.30
CA VAL A 31 23.76 -8.92 6.26
C VAL A 31 23.30 -9.77 5.09
N LEU A 32 23.30 -9.22 3.88
CA LEU A 32 23.06 -10.00 2.66
C LEU A 32 24.11 -9.73 1.58
N LYS A 33 24.32 -10.74 0.72
CA LYS A 33 25.13 -10.62 -0.48
C LYS A 33 24.26 -10.18 -1.64
N TRP A 34 24.74 -9.17 -2.37
CA TRP A 34 24.10 -8.70 -3.59
C TRP A 34 25.19 -8.68 -4.66
N GLY A 35 25.32 -9.76 -5.44
CA GLY A 35 26.43 -9.90 -6.39
C GLY A 35 27.77 -9.87 -5.68
N THR A 36 28.69 -8.99 -6.10
CA THR A 36 29.97 -8.76 -5.43
C THR A 36 29.86 -7.80 -4.24
N LEU A 37 28.70 -7.16 -4.08
CA LEU A 37 28.44 -6.19 -3.01
C LEU A 37 27.93 -6.90 -1.75
N THR A 38 28.13 -6.23 -0.62
CA THR A 38 27.58 -6.63 0.67
C THR A 38 26.68 -5.53 1.20
N VAL A 39 25.47 -5.88 1.60
CA VAL A 39 24.53 -4.96 2.25
C VAL A 39 24.51 -5.31 3.73
N GLN A 40 24.75 -4.32 4.57
CA GLN A 40 24.67 -4.45 6.02
C GLN A 40 23.62 -3.47 6.54
N VAL A 41 22.57 -3.98 7.17
CA VAL A 41 21.57 -3.18 7.88
C VAL A 41 21.84 -3.28 9.38
N SER A 42 22.10 -2.12 9.98
CA SER A 42 22.19 -1.94 11.42
C SER A 42 20.90 -1.33 11.93
N PRO A 43 20.27 -1.92 12.97
CA PRO A 43 19.06 -1.37 13.54
C PRO A 43 19.31 -0.02 14.21
N ARG A 44 18.23 0.72 14.39
CA ARG A 44 18.16 1.92 15.22
C ARG A 44 18.51 1.56 16.67
N ASP A 45 19.27 2.41 17.35
CA ASP A 45 19.54 2.32 18.79
C ASP A 45 18.99 3.57 19.49
N ASP A 46 17.83 3.42 20.14
CA ASP A 46 17.14 4.48 20.88
C ASP A 46 17.96 5.00 22.07
N ALA A 47 18.70 4.12 22.75
CA ALA A 47 19.51 4.52 23.91
C ALA A 47 20.70 5.40 23.48
N ARG A 48 21.18 5.22 22.25
CA ARG A 48 22.24 6.04 21.65
C ARG A 48 21.72 7.15 20.74
N ASN A 49 20.40 7.28 20.60
CA ASN A 49 19.75 8.24 19.70
C ASN A 49 20.30 8.16 18.26
N THR A 50 20.37 6.95 17.70
CA THR A 50 20.87 6.72 16.34
C THR A 50 19.78 6.19 15.43
N GLU A 51 19.84 6.54 14.14
CA GLU A 51 18.95 6.00 13.09
C GLU A 51 19.32 4.56 12.72
N ALA A 52 18.36 3.84 12.11
CA ALA A 52 18.68 2.62 11.39
C ALA A 52 19.52 2.96 10.15
N VAL A 53 20.47 2.11 9.79
CA VAL A 53 21.40 2.36 8.68
C VAL A 53 21.60 1.12 7.83
N ALA A 54 21.35 1.21 6.53
CA ALA A 54 21.77 0.23 5.53
C ALA A 54 22.98 0.75 4.75
N VAL A 55 24.09 0.01 4.74
CA VAL A 55 25.30 0.35 3.98
C VAL A 55 25.58 -0.73 2.95
N VAL A 56 25.67 -0.32 1.68
CA VAL A 56 26.11 -1.19 0.58
C VAL A 56 27.59 -0.96 0.33
N ARG A 57 28.39 -2.02 0.36
CA ARG A 57 29.85 -1.96 0.18
C ARG A 57 30.35 -2.85 -0.95
N ASN A 58 31.39 -2.38 -1.62
CA ASN A 58 32.28 -3.17 -2.47
C ASN A 58 33.63 -3.29 -1.76
N GLY A 59 33.87 -4.40 -1.06
CA GLY A 59 35.00 -4.52 -0.13
C GLY A 59 34.92 -3.46 0.97
N THR A 60 35.92 -2.59 1.05
CA THR A 60 35.98 -1.48 2.04
C THR A 60 35.27 -0.21 1.57
N ARG A 61 35.00 -0.08 0.26
CA ARG A 61 34.37 1.10 -0.32
C ARG A 61 32.87 1.09 -0.09
N THR A 62 32.32 2.16 0.50
CA THR A 62 30.89 2.42 0.52
C THR A 62 30.40 2.82 -0.87
N VAL A 63 29.35 2.15 -1.35
CA VAL A 63 28.69 2.43 -2.63
C VAL A 63 27.47 3.31 -2.43
N LEU A 64 26.62 2.96 -1.46
CA LEU A 64 25.53 3.80 -0.99
C LEU A 64 25.21 3.53 0.48
N LYS A 65 24.55 4.49 1.13
CA LYS A 65 24.03 4.40 2.49
C LYS A 65 22.59 4.91 2.52
N VAL A 66 21.71 4.19 3.18
CA VAL A 66 20.34 4.58 3.49
C VAL A 66 20.24 4.73 5.01
N THR A 67 19.65 5.82 5.50
CA THR A 67 19.22 5.94 6.90
C THR A 67 17.72 6.07 7.00
N GLY A 68 17.18 5.74 8.16
CA GLY A 68 15.74 5.74 8.39
C GLY A 68 15.38 5.32 9.81
N TRP A 69 14.10 5.10 10.03
CA TRP A 69 13.59 4.71 11.35
C TRP A 69 13.75 3.21 11.60
N SER A 70 13.31 2.37 10.65
CA SER A 70 13.39 0.92 10.73
C SER A 70 13.63 0.38 9.32
N LEU A 71 14.86 -0.07 9.09
CA LEU A 71 15.28 -0.54 7.78
C LEU A 71 15.26 -2.07 7.70
N THR A 72 14.79 -2.59 6.57
CA THR A 72 15.03 -3.96 6.13
C THR A 72 15.60 -3.96 4.72
N ALA A 73 16.34 -5.01 4.37
CA ALA A 73 16.82 -5.18 3.00
C ALA A 73 16.43 -6.56 2.46
N GLU A 74 16.12 -6.65 1.19
CA GLU A 74 15.85 -7.92 0.52
C GLU A 74 16.18 -7.84 -0.97
N LEU A 75 16.16 -8.99 -1.64
CA LEU A 75 16.39 -9.09 -3.07
C LEU A 75 15.11 -9.48 -3.77
N GLN A 76 14.70 -8.71 -4.78
CA GLN A 76 13.48 -8.96 -5.55
C GLN A 76 13.78 -8.97 -7.06
N PRO A 77 13.36 -9.99 -7.83
CA PRO A 77 13.52 -9.98 -9.28
C PRO A 77 12.45 -9.07 -9.91
N LEU A 78 12.76 -7.80 -10.16
CA LEU A 78 11.81 -6.82 -10.70
C LEU A 78 11.91 -6.67 -12.22
N ARG A 79 13.00 -7.14 -12.83
CA ARG A 79 13.33 -6.90 -14.24
C ARG A 79 13.78 -8.18 -14.94
N PRO A 80 13.51 -8.32 -16.25
CA PRO A 80 13.94 -9.47 -17.01
C PRO A 80 15.46 -9.49 -17.16
N GLY A 81 16.05 -10.65 -16.88
CA GLY A 81 17.49 -10.84 -16.91
C GLY A 81 18.21 -10.13 -15.75
N GLY A 82 19.51 -10.40 -15.63
CA GLY A 82 20.31 -9.78 -14.58
C GLY A 82 20.13 -10.39 -13.19
N ARG A 83 20.57 -9.66 -12.17
CA ARG A 83 20.45 -10.07 -10.76
C ARG A 83 19.20 -9.46 -10.14
N PRO A 84 18.58 -10.13 -9.15
CA PRO A 84 17.55 -9.50 -8.34
C PRO A 84 17.97 -8.12 -7.82
N GLU A 85 17.05 -7.17 -7.89
CA GLU A 85 17.19 -5.81 -7.38
C GLU A 85 17.30 -5.81 -5.86
N LEU A 86 18.11 -4.90 -5.34
CA LEU A 86 18.14 -4.62 -3.91
C LEU A 86 16.97 -3.70 -3.57
N VAL A 87 16.14 -4.18 -2.65
CA VAL A 87 15.05 -3.43 -2.03
C VAL A 87 15.46 -3.10 -0.61
N ILE A 88 15.43 -1.81 -0.25
CA ILE A 88 15.57 -1.36 1.14
C ILE A 88 14.26 -0.69 1.53
N SER A 89 13.58 -1.20 2.55
CA SER A 89 12.34 -0.63 3.05
C SER A 89 12.59 0.10 4.36
N ASP A 90 12.03 1.31 4.49
CA ASP A 90 11.98 2.08 5.73
C ASP A 90 10.56 2.19 6.24
N PHE A 91 10.40 2.06 7.55
CA PHE A 91 9.13 2.16 8.25
C PHE A 91 9.23 3.17 9.39
N SER A 92 8.47 4.28 9.32
CA SER A 92 8.63 5.46 10.18
C SER A 92 8.07 5.35 11.62
N GLY A 93 7.40 4.25 11.99
CA GLY A 93 7.14 3.89 13.41
C GLY A 93 5.98 4.56 14.18
N GLY A 94 5.05 5.30 13.54
CA GLY A 94 3.82 5.86 14.15
C GLY A 94 2.48 5.10 13.95
N ALA A 95 1.33 5.72 14.25
CA ALA A 95 0.00 5.09 14.05
C ALA A 95 -0.48 5.05 12.59
N HIS A 96 0.13 5.89 11.74
CA HIS A 96 -0.15 6.07 10.30
C HIS A 96 1.16 5.93 9.51
N CYS A 97 1.92 4.87 9.79
CA CYS A 97 3.31 4.70 9.31
C CYS A 97 3.43 4.70 7.79
N CYS A 98 4.08 5.73 7.25
CA CYS A 98 4.51 5.73 5.86
C CYS A 98 5.66 4.73 5.67
N GLN A 99 5.49 3.79 4.74
CA GLN A 99 6.60 3.00 4.24
C GLN A 99 7.27 3.72 3.07
N THR A 100 8.59 3.85 3.10
CA THR A 100 9.38 4.26 1.93
C THR A 100 10.19 3.07 1.43
N VAL A 101 10.22 2.86 0.12
CA VAL A 101 10.94 1.75 -0.51
C VAL A 101 11.95 2.28 -1.50
N TYR A 102 13.21 1.94 -1.29
CA TYR A 102 14.32 2.26 -2.18
C TYR A 102 14.69 1.04 -3.02
N LEU A 103 14.76 1.22 -4.33
CA LEU A 103 14.96 0.14 -5.31
C LEU A 103 16.25 0.39 -6.07
N PHE A 104 17.15 -0.59 -6.09
CA PHE A 104 18.46 -0.46 -6.73
C PHE A 104 18.81 -1.65 -7.64
N THR A 105 19.54 -1.38 -8.72
CA THR A 105 20.11 -2.39 -9.63
C THR A 105 21.62 -2.31 -9.68
N GLN A 106 22.28 -3.42 -10.06
CA GLN A 106 23.71 -3.49 -10.35
C GLN A 106 24.05 -4.29 -11.64
N ASP A 107 23.14 -4.34 -12.62
CA ASP A 107 23.28 -5.29 -13.75
C ASP A 107 24.52 -5.09 -14.63
N THR A 108 24.73 -3.88 -15.17
CA THR A 108 25.77 -3.64 -16.20
C THR A 108 26.72 -2.51 -15.86
N GLY A 109 26.95 -2.22 -14.58
CA GLY A 109 27.85 -1.13 -14.19
C GLY A 109 27.70 -0.71 -12.73
N PRO A 110 27.80 0.60 -12.43
CA PRO A 110 27.62 1.08 -11.07
C PRO A 110 26.20 0.78 -10.58
N VAL A 111 26.03 0.77 -9.25
CA VAL A 111 24.70 0.71 -8.65
C VAL A 111 23.89 1.91 -9.12
N ARG A 112 22.65 1.67 -9.54
CA ARG A 112 21.70 2.72 -9.96
C ARG A 112 20.42 2.65 -9.17
N ASN A 113 19.83 3.81 -8.91
CA ASN A 113 18.48 3.90 -8.37
C ASN A 113 17.45 3.57 -9.47
N LEU A 114 16.57 2.60 -9.20
CA LEU A 114 15.43 2.29 -10.04
C LEU A 114 14.16 3.03 -9.61
N GLY A 115 14.11 3.45 -8.36
CA GLY A 115 12.99 4.18 -7.81
C GLY A 115 13.07 4.35 -6.30
N ILE A 116 12.39 5.38 -5.83
CA ILE A 116 12.04 5.64 -4.45
C ILE A 116 10.52 5.72 -4.43
N LEU A 117 9.88 4.72 -3.85
CA LEU A 117 8.44 4.61 -3.76
C LEU A 117 7.98 5.05 -2.38
N ASP A 118 7.08 6.03 -2.34
CA ASP A 118 6.27 6.31 -1.15
C ASP A 118 5.09 5.35 -1.13
N GLY A 119 5.23 4.27 -0.35
CA GLY A 119 4.19 3.27 -0.14
C GLY A 119 3.09 3.75 0.80
N GLY A 120 3.25 4.94 1.39
CA GLY A 120 2.29 5.54 2.30
C GLY A 120 1.88 4.58 3.40
N ASN A 121 0.62 4.66 3.78
CA ASN A 121 0.06 3.95 4.91
C ASN A 121 -0.16 2.44 4.70
N TYR A 122 -0.25 2.00 3.45
CA TYR A 122 -0.54 0.61 3.11
C TYR A 122 0.72 -0.21 2.86
N GLY A 123 1.84 0.47 2.63
CA GLY A 123 3.08 -0.15 2.22
C GLY A 123 3.04 -0.74 0.82
N ALA A 124 4.07 -1.51 0.52
CA ALA A 124 4.34 -2.16 -0.75
C ALA A 124 4.67 -3.63 -0.51
N THR A 125 4.20 -4.46 -1.44
CA THR A 125 4.42 -5.92 -1.44
C THR A 125 4.91 -6.34 -2.81
N PHE A 126 5.83 -7.30 -2.85
CA PHE A 126 6.43 -7.78 -4.09
C PHE A 126 5.84 -9.14 -4.45
N THR A 127 5.06 -9.19 -5.52
CA THR A 127 4.30 -10.38 -5.93
C THR A 127 4.48 -10.62 -7.42
N ASP A 128 4.74 -11.87 -7.80
CA ASP A 128 4.71 -12.31 -9.20
C ASP A 128 3.23 -12.52 -9.60
N LEU A 129 2.64 -11.48 -10.19
CA LEU A 129 1.20 -11.44 -10.45
C LEU A 129 0.81 -12.24 -11.69
N ASN A 130 1.70 -12.33 -12.69
CA ASN A 130 1.47 -13.03 -13.96
C ASN A 130 2.18 -14.38 -14.08
N ARG A 131 2.98 -14.77 -13.08
CA ARG A 131 3.81 -16.00 -13.04
C ARG A 131 4.92 -16.04 -14.08
N ASP A 132 5.49 -14.89 -14.44
CA ASP A 132 6.61 -14.80 -15.37
C ASP A 132 7.99 -14.88 -14.67
N GLY A 133 8.00 -15.01 -13.35
CA GLY A 133 9.22 -15.07 -12.52
C GLY A 133 9.77 -13.71 -12.13
N LEU A 134 9.18 -12.61 -12.62
CA LEU A 134 9.40 -11.26 -12.14
C LEU A 134 8.32 -10.90 -11.13
N LYS A 135 8.60 -9.92 -10.28
CA LYS A 135 7.66 -9.42 -9.29
C LYS A 135 7.22 -8.01 -9.63
N GLU A 136 5.92 -7.82 -9.61
CA GLU A 136 5.30 -6.52 -9.53
C GLU A 136 5.29 -6.00 -8.08
N ILE A 137 5.19 -4.68 -7.96
CA ILE A 137 5.04 -3.98 -6.70
C ILE A 137 3.57 -3.62 -6.53
N LEU A 138 2.90 -4.31 -5.63
CA LEU A 138 1.54 -4.01 -5.21
C LEU A 138 1.57 -3.07 -4.01
N PHE A 139 0.92 -1.93 -4.13
CA PHE A 139 0.75 -0.95 -3.06
C PHE A 139 -0.65 -0.35 -3.14
N ALA A 140 -1.07 0.37 -2.11
CA ALA A 140 -2.34 1.10 -2.15
C ALA A 140 -2.12 2.60 -2.03
N SER A 141 -2.94 3.32 -2.78
CA SER A 141 -2.83 4.76 -2.93
C SER A 141 -3.59 5.51 -1.84
N ASP A 142 -2.88 6.34 -1.08
CA ASP A 142 -3.44 7.23 -0.05
C ASP A 142 -4.23 8.44 -0.57
N VAL A 143 -4.47 8.57 -1.88
CA VAL A 143 -5.21 9.74 -2.43
C VAL A 143 -6.61 9.91 -1.86
N LEU A 144 -7.20 8.84 -1.34
CA LEU A 144 -8.51 8.83 -0.71
C LEU A 144 -8.45 8.72 0.83
N ALA A 145 -7.26 8.75 1.42
CA ALA A 145 -7.14 8.85 2.87
C ALA A 145 -7.73 10.18 3.34
N TYR A 146 -8.58 10.14 4.38
CA TYR A 146 -9.23 11.33 4.96
C TYR A 146 -10.12 12.16 4.03
N TYR A 147 -10.58 11.62 2.90
CA TYR A 147 -11.34 12.39 1.90
C TYR A 147 -12.64 13.02 2.43
N ASP A 148 -13.60 12.20 2.90
CA ASP A 148 -14.84 12.62 3.60
C ASP A 148 -15.14 11.63 4.74
N TRP A 149 -14.09 11.05 5.29
CA TRP A 149 -14.18 9.97 6.26
C TRP A 149 -12.92 9.92 7.14
N SER A 150 -12.99 9.20 8.25
CA SER A 150 -11.80 8.96 9.07
C SER A 150 -10.84 8.01 8.35
N TYR A 151 -9.57 8.06 8.74
CA TYR A 151 -8.58 7.12 8.25
C TYR A 151 -8.97 5.66 8.47
N ALA A 152 -9.56 5.35 9.63
CA ALA A 152 -9.93 3.98 10.02
C ALA A 152 -10.87 3.29 9.02
N VAL A 153 -11.64 4.06 8.24
CA VAL A 153 -12.54 3.51 7.22
C VAL A 153 -12.10 3.85 5.80
N SER A 154 -10.96 4.53 5.63
CA SER A 154 -10.47 4.93 4.31
C SER A 154 -10.29 3.72 3.41
N PRO A 155 -10.75 3.78 2.15
CA PRO A 155 -10.57 2.67 1.23
C PRO A 155 -9.13 2.63 0.71
N SER A 156 -8.60 1.42 0.54
CA SER A 156 -7.37 1.21 -0.22
C SER A 156 -7.66 1.30 -1.72
N LEU A 157 -6.85 2.07 -2.45
CA LEU A 157 -6.86 2.09 -3.90
C LEU A 157 -5.67 1.30 -4.44
N ASN A 158 -5.89 0.03 -4.76
CA ASN A 158 -4.81 -0.88 -5.10
C ASN A 158 -4.22 -0.56 -6.47
N THR A 159 -2.90 -0.37 -6.49
CA THR A 159 -2.11 0.04 -7.65
C THR A 159 -0.96 -0.95 -7.83
N VAL A 160 -0.56 -1.18 -9.08
CA VAL A 160 0.49 -2.12 -9.44
C VAL A 160 1.57 -1.38 -10.22
N LEU A 161 2.81 -1.38 -9.72
CA LEU A 161 3.97 -1.03 -10.53
C LEU A 161 4.63 -2.29 -11.08
N GLY A 162 5.11 -2.21 -12.31
CA GLY A 162 5.89 -3.29 -12.92
C GLY A 162 6.87 -2.71 -13.94
N TRP A 163 7.84 -3.54 -14.34
CA TRP A 163 8.80 -3.14 -15.36
C TRP A 163 8.13 -3.07 -16.75
N ASP A 164 8.24 -1.94 -17.43
CA ASP A 164 7.69 -1.75 -18.78
C ASP A 164 8.70 -2.04 -19.92
N GLY A 165 9.90 -2.50 -19.56
CA GLY A 165 11.04 -2.66 -20.47
C GLY A 165 12.11 -1.58 -20.30
N VAL A 166 11.76 -0.43 -19.72
CA VAL A 166 12.65 0.74 -19.56
C VAL A 166 12.71 1.22 -18.12
N ARG A 167 11.58 1.23 -17.41
CA ARG A 167 11.45 1.70 -16.03
C ARG A 167 10.35 0.96 -15.28
N LEU A 168 10.31 1.16 -13.96
CA LEU A 168 9.12 0.84 -13.19
C LEU A 168 8.02 1.86 -13.54
N ALA A 169 6.88 1.37 -13.99
CA ALA A 169 5.76 2.17 -14.44
C ALA A 169 4.44 1.66 -13.86
N ASP A 170 3.39 2.48 -13.91
CA ASP A 170 2.05 2.02 -13.56
C ASP A 170 1.57 0.95 -14.55
N ARG A 171 1.32 -0.24 -14.01
CA ARG A 171 0.79 -1.42 -14.72
C ARG A 171 -0.59 -1.83 -14.21
N THR A 172 -1.24 -1.00 -13.38
CA THR A 172 -2.54 -1.29 -12.75
C THR A 172 -3.59 -1.74 -13.76
N ARG A 173 -3.61 -1.16 -14.95
CA ARG A 173 -4.54 -1.58 -16.03
C ARG A 173 -4.21 -2.93 -16.67
N ALA A 174 -2.94 -3.29 -16.76
CA ALA A 174 -2.53 -4.63 -17.20
C ALA A 174 -2.94 -5.69 -16.17
N TYR A 175 -2.96 -5.31 -14.89
CA TYR A 175 -3.37 -6.15 -13.75
C TYR A 175 -4.74 -5.73 -13.20
N SER A 176 -5.69 -5.39 -14.07
CA SER A 176 -6.97 -4.77 -13.68
C SER A 176 -7.82 -5.61 -12.72
N TYR A 177 -7.57 -6.92 -12.62
CA TYR A 177 -8.18 -7.80 -11.63
C TYR A 177 -7.80 -7.43 -10.19
N VAL A 178 -6.63 -6.85 -9.95
CA VAL A 178 -6.15 -6.46 -8.61
C VAL A 178 -7.05 -5.39 -7.99
N PRO A 179 -7.22 -4.20 -8.61
CA PRO A 179 -8.17 -3.23 -8.10
C PRO A 179 -9.62 -3.74 -8.22
N ALA A 180 -10.00 -4.50 -9.25
CA ALA A 180 -11.36 -5.03 -9.35
C ALA A 180 -11.74 -5.95 -8.16
N GLN A 181 -10.80 -6.76 -7.65
CA GLN A 181 -11.01 -7.58 -6.45
C GLN A 181 -11.23 -6.72 -5.19
N GLU A 182 -10.45 -5.64 -5.03
CA GLU A 182 -10.67 -4.69 -3.93
C GLU A 182 -12.01 -3.97 -4.06
N GLY A 183 -12.39 -3.57 -5.28
CA GLY A 183 -13.72 -3.06 -5.56
C GLY A 183 -14.81 -4.05 -5.15
N ALA A 184 -14.69 -5.33 -5.52
CA ALA A 184 -15.66 -6.35 -5.15
C ALA A 184 -15.78 -6.53 -3.62
N ARG A 185 -14.66 -6.44 -2.87
CA ARG A 185 -14.68 -6.41 -1.40
C ARG A 185 -15.45 -5.20 -0.87
N ASN A 186 -15.14 -4.00 -1.35
CA ASN A 186 -15.85 -2.77 -0.97
C ASN A 186 -17.36 -2.85 -1.25
N LEU A 187 -17.76 -3.39 -2.41
CA LEU A 187 -19.17 -3.58 -2.75
C LEU A 187 -19.86 -4.60 -1.83
N THR A 188 -19.15 -5.66 -1.44
CA THR A 188 -19.66 -6.67 -0.51
C THR A 188 -19.91 -6.07 0.88
N ASP A 189 -18.93 -5.33 1.40
CA ASP A 189 -19.04 -4.58 2.66
C ASP A 189 -20.21 -3.59 2.63
N LEU A 190 -20.32 -2.84 1.53
CA LEU A 190 -21.40 -1.87 1.30
C LEU A 190 -22.78 -2.53 1.36
N LYS A 191 -22.96 -3.65 0.66
CA LYS A 191 -24.22 -4.43 0.65
C LYS A 191 -24.53 -5.04 2.01
N ALA A 192 -23.52 -5.46 2.76
CA ALA A 192 -23.68 -6.01 4.10
C ALA A 192 -24.13 -4.92 5.09
N MET A 193 -23.45 -3.77 5.08
CA MET A 193 -23.76 -2.64 5.97
C MET A 193 -25.16 -2.07 5.69
N LEU A 194 -25.59 -1.98 4.43
CA LEU A 194 -26.94 -1.53 4.08
C LEU A 194 -28.09 -2.40 4.60
N LYS A 195 -27.81 -3.62 5.05
CA LYS A 195 -28.82 -4.50 5.68
C LYS A 195 -28.98 -4.22 7.18
N GLN A 196 -28.07 -3.46 7.79
CA GLN A 196 -28.11 -3.15 9.21
C GLN A 196 -29.24 -2.15 9.52
N PRO A 197 -29.91 -2.24 10.68
CA PRO A 197 -30.98 -1.30 11.07
C PRO A 197 -30.51 0.15 11.18
N GLN A 198 -29.25 0.35 11.56
CA GLN A 198 -28.59 1.65 11.69
C GLN A 198 -27.23 1.59 10.99
N PRO A 199 -27.19 1.76 9.67
CA PRO A 199 -25.95 1.65 8.93
C PRO A 199 -25.03 2.85 9.23
N ASP A 200 -23.73 2.57 9.40
CA ASP A 200 -22.70 3.60 9.56
C ASP A 200 -22.51 4.37 8.25
N VAL A 201 -22.99 5.62 8.21
CA VAL A 201 -23.00 6.45 7.01
C VAL A 201 -21.59 6.82 6.54
N PRO A 202 -20.66 7.31 7.40
CA PRO A 202 -19.25 7.46 7.03
C PRO A 202 -18.63 6.20 6.40
N PHE A 203 -18.85 5.03 6.99
CA PHE A 203 -18.37 3.77 6.43
C PHE A 203 -18.96 3.50 5.04
N LEU A 204 -20.28 3.69 4.87
CA LEU A 204 -20.93 3.51 3.57
C LEU A 204 -20.35 4.43 2.49
N ARG A 205 -20.08 5.70 2.80
CA ARG A 205 -19.46 6.66 1.86
C ARG A 205 -18.06 6.20 1.46
N ALA A 206 -17.26 5.79 2.43
CA ALA A 206 -15.92 5.28 2.19
C ALA A 206 -15.93 4.03 1.29
N ARG A 207 -16.88 3.10 1.50
CA ARG A 207 -17.04 1.91 0.64
C ARG A 207 -17.58 2.23 -0.75
N VAL A 208 -18.43 3.25 -0.93
CA VAL A 208 -18.80 3.76 -2.26
C VAL A 208 -17.58 4.33 -2.97
N GLY A 209 -16.79 5.17 -2.29
CA GLY A 209 -15.56 5.74 -2.83
C GLY A 209 -14.54 4.67 -3.20
N GLY A 210 -14.32 3.69 -2.33
CA GLY A 210 -13.41 2.56 -2.55
C GLY A 210 -13.83 1.66 -3.69
N TYR A 211 -15.13 1.31 -3.77
CA TYR A 211 -15.65 0.54 -4.90
C TYR A 211 -15.45 1.30 -6.22
N TYR A 212 -15.90 2.55 -6.27
CA TYR A 212 -15.85 3.32 -7.51
C TYR A 212 -14.42 3.60 -7.96
N GLY A 213 -13.55 4.04 -7.04
CA GLY A 213 -12.15 4.37 -7.32
C GLY A 213 -11.37 3.15 -7.83
N ASN A 214 -11.46 2.00 -7.14
CA ASN A 214 -10.82 0.79 -7.62
C ASN A 214 -11.38 0.32 -8.97
N MET A 215 -12.68 0.45 -9.21
CA MET A 215 -13.25 0.08 -10.50
C MET A 215 -12.83 1.05 -11.62
N ILE A 216 -12.59 2.34 -11.33
CA ILE A 216 -11.93 3.24 -12.28
C ILE A 216 -10.51 2.75 -12.56
N LEU A 217 -9.71 2.43 -11.54
CA LEU A 217 -8.36 1.88 -11.73
C LEU A 217 -8.37 0.58 -12.56
N ALA A 218 -9.40 -0.24 -12.42
CA ALA A 218 -9.62 -1.46 -13.22
C ALA A 218 -10.13 -1.18 -14.65
N GLY A 219 -10.50 0.05 -15.00
CA GLY A 219 -11.08 0.40 -16.30
C GLY A 219 -12.56 0.11 -16.48
N ARG A 220 -13.26 -0.04 -15.36
CA ARG A 220 -14.66 -0.44 -15.27
C ARG A 220 -15.49 0.62 -14.54
N GLY A 221 -15.09 1.90 -14.61
CA GLY A 221 -15.78 3.01 -13.95
C GLY A 221 -17.25 3.14 -14.36
N LEU A 222 -17.56 3.01 -15.66
CA LEU A 222 -18.94 3.05 -16.15
C LEU A 222 -19.78 1.89 -15.58
N GLU A 223 -19.23 0.68 -15.56
CA GLU A 223 -19.89 -0.48 -14.97
C GLU A 223 -20.16 -0.26 -13.48
N ALA A 224 -19.19 0.30 -12.76
CA ALA A 224 -19.34 0.61 -11.34
C ALA A 224 -20.50 1.58 -11.07
N GLU A 225 -20.69 2.61 -11.89
CA GLU A 225 -21.84 3.51 -11.76
C GLU A 225 -23.17 2.80 -12.02
N GLN A 226 -23.22 1.89 -12.99
CA GLN A 226 -24.42 1.10 -13.26
C GLN A 226 -24.76 0.17 -12.09
N VAL A 227 -23.75 -0.47 -11.49
CA VAL A 227 -23.91 -1.31 -10.29
C VAL A 227 -24.37 -0.47 -9.10
N LEU A 228 -23.69 0.64 -8.81
CA LEU A 228 -24.08 1.55 -7.73
C LEU A 228 -25.52 2.04 -7.92
N THR A 229 -25.89 2.45 -9.13
CA THR A 229 -27.25 2.92 -9.42
C THR A 229 -28.30 1.86 -9.16
N ARG A 230 -28.09 0.64 -9.68
CA ARG A 230 -29.09 -0.44 -9.58
C ARG A 230 -29.17 -1.03 -8.18
N GLU A 231 -28.04 -1.22 -7.51
CA GLU A 231 -27.98 -2.06 -6.31
C GLU A 231 -27.89 -1.27 -5.01
N ILE A 232 -27.34 -0.05 -5.05
CA ILE A 232 -27.02 0.75 -3.86
C ILE A 232 -27.91 1.98 -3.79
N PHE A 233 -27.91 2.82 -4.82
CA PHE A 233 -28.62 4.10 -4.85
C PHE A 233 -30.14 3.92 -4.93
N SER A 234 -30.62 2.79 -5.45
CA SER A 234 -32.03 2.38 -5.35
C SER A 234 -32.50 2.16 -3.91
N ARG A 235 -31.58 1.92 -2.97
CA ARG A 235 -31.85 1.65 -1.55
C ARG A 235 -31.46 2.83 -0.64
N SER A 236 -30.70 3.79 -1.14
CA SER A 236 -30.26 4.96 -0.37
C SER A 236 -30.14 6.20 -1.26
N ALA A 237 -31.14 7.07 -1.18
CA ALA A 237 -31.12 8.38 -1.85
C ALA A 237 -30.00 9.29 -1.31
N ALA A 238 -29.67 9.17 -0.02
CA ALA A 238 -28.58 9.92 0.60
C ALA A 238 -27.22 9.59 -0.01
N LEU A 239 -26.92 8.29 -0.22
CA LEU A 239 -25.68 7.88 -0.90
C LEU A 239 -25.65 8.32 -2.37
N LYS A 240 -26.80 8.27 -3.06
CA LYS A 240 -26.91 8.77 -4.44
C LYS A 240 -26.56 10.26 -4.52
N HIS A 241 -27.14 11.05 -3.63
CA HIS A 241 -26.91 12.50 -3.60
C HIS A 241 -25.45 12.82 -3.27
N TRP A 242 -24.90 12.17 -2.24
CA TRP A 242 -23.50 12.32 -1.87
C TRP A 242 -22.57 11.96 -3.04
N PHE A 243 -22.80 10.81 -3.69
CA PHE A 243 -21.98 10.39 -4.83
C PHE A 243 -22.03 11.40 -5.97
N ALA A 244 -23.22 11.94 -6.29
CA ALA A 244 -23.35 12.95 -7.34
C ALA A 244 -22.52 14.21 -7.06
N GLN A 245 -22.38 14.61 -5.79
CA GLN A 245 -21.57 15.76 -5.38
C GLN A 245 -20.05 15.48 -5.40
N HIS A 246 -19.64 14.23 -5.15
CA HIS A 246 -18.23 13.86 -4.98
C HIS A 246 -17.65 13.11 -6.18
N ARG A 247 -18.46 12.75 -7.18
CA ARG A 247 -18.08 11.91 -8.33
C ARG A 247 -16.82 12.42 -9.03
N SER A 248 -16.75 13.72 -9.35
CA SER A 248 -15.59 14.30 -10.03
C SER A 248 -14.33 14.22 -9.16
N GLY A 249 -14.44 14.54 -7.86
CA GLY A 249 -13.29 14.44 -6.95
C GLY A 249 -12.78 13.00 -6.78
N LEU A 250 -13.67 12.01 -6.78
CA LEU A 250 -13.29 10.59 -6.77
C LEU A 250 -12.57 10.18 -8.07
N ILE A 251 -13.02 10.70 -9.21
CA ILE A 251 -12.35 10.50 -10.51
C ILE A 251 -10.96 11.14 -10.48
N ASP A 252 -10.87 12.41 -10.14
CA ASP A 252 -9.62 13.17 -10.14
C ASP A 252 -8.58 12.53 -9.21
N ALA A 253 -9.01 12.05 -8.04
CA ALA A 253 -8.15 11.32 -7.11
C ALA A 253 -7.55 10.04 -7.73
N THR A 254 -8.29 9.34 -8.60
CA THR A 254 -7.77 8.12 -9.26
C THR A 254 -6.82 8.42 -10.42
N TYR A 255 -6.85 9.64 -10.97
CA TYR A 255 -5.96 10.09 -12.05
C TYR A 255 -4.76 10.92 -11.56
N ALA A 256 -4.72 11.26 -10.27
CA ALA A 256 -3.53 11.80 -9.63
C ALA A 256 -2.38 10.80 -9.82
N GLN A 257 -1.45 11.16 -10.72
CA GLN A 257 -0.44 10.28 -11.33
C GLN A 257 0.30 9.42 -10.29
N PRO A 258 0.25 8.09 -10.41
CA PRO A 258 1.12 7.18 -9.63
C PRO A 258 2.60 7.45 -9.86
N GLU A 259 2.98 7.99 -11.03
CA GLU A 259 4.34 8.42 -11.37
C GLU A 259 4.87 9.52 -10.43
N GLY A 260 3.99 10.30 -9.80
CA GLY A 260 4.38 11.25 -8.75
C GLY A 260 4.87 10.57 -7.46
N ARG A 261 4.64 9.26 -7.32
CA ARG A 261 4.94 8.48 -6.11
C ARG A 261 6.20 7.64 -6.22
N ILE A 262 6.68 7.42 -7.45
CA ILE A 262 7.97 6.81 -7.71
C ILE A 262 8.92 7.87 -8.26
N ARG A 263 10.00 8.14 -7.52
CA ARG A 263 11.03 9.10 -7.94
C ARG A 263 12.31 8.36 -8.26
N VAL A 264 12.97 8.73 -9.36
CA VAL A 264 14.31 8.23 -9.68
C VAL A 264 15.29 9.35 -9.40
N MET A 265 16.16 9.16 -8.40
CA MET A 265 17.17 10.13 -8.02
C MET A 265 18.46 9.38 -7.70
N GLU A 266 19.55 9.74 -8.37
CA GLU A 266 20.85 9.13 -8.13
C GLU A 266 21.57 9.85 -6.98
N GLY A 267 22.18 9.06 -6.10
CA GLY A 267 22.90 9.55 -4.94
C GLY A 267 23.60 8.40 -4.20
N GLN A 268 24.53 8.77 -3.32
CA GLN A 268 25.22 7.82 -2.43
C GLN A 268 24.64 7.81 -1.01
N LEU A 269 23.77 8.78 -0.69
CA LEU A 269 23.14 8.96 0.61
C LEU A 269 21.63 9.09 0.41
N TYR A 270 20.87 8.29 1.16
CA TYR A 270 19.41 8.32 1.17
C TYR A 270 18.89 8.45 2.60
N PRO A 271 17.78 9.18 2.84
CA PRO A 271 16.99 9.93 1.85
C PRO A 271 17.80 11.05 1.18
N ILE A 272 17.52 11.32 -0.09
CA ILE A 272 18.17 12.42 -0.82
C ILE A 272 17.71 13.74 -0.16
N PRO A 273 18.63 14.62 0.30
CA PRO A 273 18.25 15.92 0.84
C PRO A 273 17.38 16.67 -0.16
N ARG A 274 16.29 17.27 0.32
CA ARG A 274 15.49 18.20 -0.50
C ARG A 274 16.20 19.56 -0.49
N ASP A 275 16.22 20.26 -1.62
CA ASP A 275 16.89 21.56 -1.75
C ASP A 275 16.14 22.70 -1.00
N ASP A 276 15.05 22.35 -0.31
CA ASP A 276 14.03 23.21 0.26
C ASP A 276 13.71 22.92 1.75
N GLU A 277 14.64 22.26 2.47
CA GLU A 277 14.73 22.25 3.95
C GLU A 277 15.99 22.97 4.45
#